data_AF-A0A1F8LPM4-F1
#
_entry.id   AF-A0A1F8LPM4-F1
#
_cell.length_a   1.000
_cell.length_b   1.000
_cell.length_c   1.000
_cell.angle_alpha   90.00
_cell.angle_beta   90.00
_cell.angle_gamma   90.00
#
_symmetry.space_group_name_H-M   'P 1'
#
loop_
_entity.id
_entity.type
_entity.pdbx_description
1 polymer ?
#
loop_
_entity_poly.entity_id
_entity_poly.type
_entity_poly.pdbx_seq_one_letter_code
_entity_poly.pdbx_strand_id
1 'polypeptide(L)' 'MRFLRVFIPVLVTAGLTVLCIFVARWLTGMVPAGEWSELLKATIIVFVVASALVTVAWSAYFTYIIRNSIRR' A
#
# COMPACT_ATOMS: atom_id res chain seq x y z
N MET A 1 4.39 -1.71 -25.89
CA MET A 1 3.76 -0.76 -24.92
C MET A 1 2.64 -1.38 -24.06
N ARG A 2 1.84 -2.34 -24.55
CA ARG A 2 0.73 -2.94 -23.77
C ARG A 2 1.20 -3.73 -22.54
N PHE A 3 2.31 -4.47 -22.68
CA PHE A 3 2.91 -5.27 -21.60
C PHE A 3 3.50 -4.40 -20.49
N LEU A 4 4.31 -3.39 -20.83
CA LEU A 4 4.86 -2.41 -19.88
C LEU A 4 3.77 -1.68 -19.07
N ARG A 5 2.61 -1.41 -19.68
CA ARG A 5 1.45 -0.78 -19.01
C ARG A 5 0.82 -1.64 -17.90
N VAL A 6 1.00 -2.95 -17.93
CA VAL A 6 0.48 -3.88 -16.91
C VAL A 6 1.61 -4.30 -15.96
N PHE A 7 2.81 -4.51 -16.50
CA PHE A 7 3.97 -4.97 -15.74
C PHE A 7 4.41 -3.96 -14.67
N ILE A 8 4.47 -2.67 -15.00
CA ILE A 8 4.86 -1.63 -14.05
C ILE A 8 3.90 -1.55 -12.85
N PRO A 9 2.57 -1.41 -13.02
CA PRO A 9 1.67 -1.37 -11.88
C PRO A 9 1.67 -2.68 -11.08
N VAL A 10 1.76 -3.85 -11.74
CA VAL A 10 1.87 -5.14 -11.02
C VAL A 10 3.13 -5.18 -10.15
N LEU A 11 4.27 -4.75 -10.69
CA LEU A 11 5.54 -4.73 -9.96
C LEU A 11 5.50 -3.75 -8.77
N VAL A 12 4.91 -2.58 -8.95
CA VAL A 12 4.72 -1.58 -7.88
C VAL A 12 3.76 -2.11 -6.81
N THR A 13 2.66 -2.74 -7.19
CA THR A 13 1.70 -3.35 -6.25
C THR A 13 2.35 -4.48 -5.45
N ALA A 14 3.11 -5.37 -6.12
CA ALA A 14 3.83 -6.44 -5.44
C ALA A 14 4.86 -5.89 -4.45
N GLY A 15 5.64 -4.89 -4.86
CA GLY A 15 6.61 -4.22 -3.99
C GLY A 15 5.95 -3.55 -2.77
N LEU A 16 4.88 -2.80 -2.99
CA LEU A 16 4.09 -2.17 -1.91
C LEU A 16 3.52 -3.22 -0.95
N THR A 17 3.04 -4.35 -1.46
CA THR A 17 2.48 -5.42 -0.63
C THR A 17 3.54 -5.98 0.33
N VAL A 18 4.73 -6.29 -0.17
CA VAL A 18 5.84 -6.77 0.66
C VAL A 18 6.24 -5.74 1.70
N LEU A 19 6.30 -4.47 1.30
CA LEU A 19 6.65 -3.37 2.20
C LEU A 19 5.61 -3.18 3.30
N CYS A 20 4.32 -3.25 2.97
CA CYS A 20 3.22 -3.20 3.95
C CYS A 20 3.28 -4.37 4.94
N ILE A 21 3.56 -5.59 4.48
CA ILE A 21 3.73 -6.75 5.37
C ILE A 21 4.89 -6.52 6.35
N PHE A 22 6.02 -6.03 5.85
CA PHE A 22 7.18 -5.74 6.68
C PHE A 22 6.87 -4.66 7.72
N VAL A 23 6.26 -3.55 7.31
CA VAL A 23 5.86 -2.44 8.19
C VAL A 23 4.85 -2.90 9.23
N ALA A 24 3.82 -3.67 8.84
CA ALA A 24 2.83 -4.20 9.77
C ALA A 24 3.48 -5.11 10.82
N ARG A 25 4.37 -6.02 10.41
CA ARG A 25 5.12 -6.88 11.36
C ARG A 25 6.01 -6.08 12.28
N TRP A 26 6.72 -5.09 11.75
CA TRP A 26 7.62 -4.27 12.53
C TRP A 26 6.87 -3.43 13.58
N LEU A 27 5.81 -2.74 13.18
CA LEU A 27 4.98 -1.92 14.08
C LEU A 27 4.25 -2.76 15.13
N THR A 28 3.67 -3.90 14.74
CA THR A 28 3.00 -4.81 15.70
C THR A 28 3.99 -5.44 16.68
N GLY A 29 5.25 -5.65 16.27
CA GLY A 29 6.33 -6.12 17.13
C GLY A 29 6.79 -5.09 18.17
N MET A 30 6.54 -3.80 17.95
CA MET A 30 6.84 -2.73 18.91
C MET A 30 5.75 -2.54 19.98
N VAL A 31 4.58 -3.15 19.81
CA VAL A 31 3.48 -3.01 20.77
C VAL A 31 3.80 -3.84 22.02
N PRO A 32 3.98 -3.18 23.20
CA PRO A 32 4.27 -3.89 24.44
C PRO A 32 3.09 -4.77 24.87
N ALA A 33 3.38 -5.82 25.64
CA ALA A 33 2.35 -6.68 26.19
C ALA A 33 1.47 -5.91 27.21
N GLY A 34 0.16 -6.09 27.11
CA GLY A 34 -0.83 -5.44 27.96
C GLY A 34 -2.25 -5.74 27.48
N GLU A 35 -3.25 -5.37 28.29
CA GLU A 35 -4.67 -5.64 28.01
C GLU A 35 -5.13 -5.08 26.65
N TRP A 36 -4.56 -3.94 26.24
CA TRP A 36 -4.88 -3.27 24.98
C TRP A 36 -4.01 -3.71 23.79
N SER A 37 -3.07 -4.63 24.00
CA SER A 37 -2.04 -4.95 23.01
C SER A 37 -2.63 -5.56 21.72
N GLU A 38 -3.66 -6.39 21.82
CA GLU A 38 -4.30 -6.98 20.63
C GLU A 38 -5.08 -5.93 19.83
N LEU A 39 -5.77 -5.02 20.52
CA LEU A 39 -6.55 -3.96 19.88
C LEU A 39 -5.65 -2.96 19.13
N LEU A 40 -4.51 -2.61 19.72
CA LEU A 40 -3.50 -1.77 19.07
C LEU A 40 -2.88 -2.47 17.84
N LYS A 41 -2.53 -3.76 17.96
CA LYS A 41 -2.01 -4.54 16.83
C LYS A 41 -3.02 -4.63 15.68
N ALA A 42 -4.29 -4.89 15.98
CA ALA A 42 -5.36 -4.90 14.99
C ALA A 42 -5.53 -3.53 14.31
N THR A 43 -5.49 -2.45 15.08
CA THR A 43 -5.59 -1.07 14.56
C THR A 43 -4.43 -0.74 13.62
N ILE A 44 -3.21 -1.15 13.96
CA ILE A 44 -2.02 -1.00 13.10
C ILE A 44 -2.23 -1.73 11.78
N ILE A 45 -2.73 -2.97 11.80
CA ILE A 45 -2.98 -3.75 10.58
C ILE A 45 -4.01 -3.03 9.70
N VAL A 46 -5.14 -2.60 10.27
CA VAL A 46 -6.18 -1.88 9.53
C VAL A 46 -5.62 -0.58 8.93
N PHE A 47 -4.83 0.17 9.69
CA PHE A 47 -4.20 1.40 9.22
C PHE A 47 -3.24 1.16 8.05
N VAL A 48 -2.41 0.11 8.12
CA VAL A 48 -1.48 -0.25 7.04
C VAL A 48 -2.25 -0.66 5.78
N VAL A 49 -3.31 -1.46 5.91
CA VAL A 49 -4.15 -1.88 4.78
C VAL A 49 -4.86 -0.67 4.15
N ALA A 50 -5.45 0.21 4.94
CA ALA A 50 -6.10 1.42 4.46
C ALA A 50 -5.12 2.34 3.71
N SER A 51 -3.91 2.52 4.26
CA SER A 51 -2.85 3.32 3.64
C SER A 51 -2.39 2.72 2.31
N ALA A 52 -2.29 1.39 2.22
CA ALA A 52 -1.94 0.69 1.00
C ALA A 52 -3.00 0.91 -0.10
N LEU A 53 -4.28 0.77 0.24
CA LEU A 53 -5.39 1.00 -0.69
C LEU A 53 -5.40 2.43 -1.22
N VAL A 54 -5.22 3.43 -0.34
CA VAL A 54 -5.13 4.84 -0.72
C VAL A 54 -3.96 5.06 -1.68
N THR A 55 -2.79 4.49 -1.38
CA THR A 55 -1.58 4.63 -2.22
C THR A 55 -1.78 4.04 -3.62
N VAL A 56 -2.42 2.86 -3.70
CA VAL A 56 -2.73 2.21 -4.98
C VAL A 56 -3.75 3.02 -5.78
N ALA A 57 -4.81 3.49 -5.13
CA ALA A 57 -5.83 4.33 -5.77
C ALA A 57 -5.22 5.63 -6.30
N TRP A 58 -4.37 6.28 -5.51
CA TRP A 58 -3.66 7.49 -5.92
C TRP A 58 -2.73 7.25 -7.12
N SER A 59 -1.99 6.14 -7.10
CA SER A 59 -1.09 5.77 -8.20
C SER A 59 -1.85 5.54 -9.52
N ALA A 60 -3.02 4.90 -9.45
CA ALA A 60 -3.89 4.72 -10.60
C ALA A 60 -4.45 6.05 -11.13
N TYR A 61 -4.89 6.93 -10.23
CA TYR A 61 -5.38 8.27 -10.57
C TYR A 61 -4.31 9.13 -11.23
N PHE A 62 -3.09 9.16 -10.66
CA PHE A 62 -1.97 9.92 -11.23
C PHE A 62 -1.59 9.41 -12.62
N THR A 63 -1.57 8.09 -12.81
CA THR A 63 -1.34 7.46 -14.12
C THR A 63 -2.41 7.86 -15.14
N TYR A 64 -3.67 7.97 -14.73
CA TYR A 64 -4.75 8.45 -15.57
C TYR A 64 -4.56 9.92 -15.96
N ILE A 65 -4.23 10.79 -15.01
CA ILE A 65 -3.96 12.22 -15.28
C ILE A 65 -2.81 12.39 -16.27
N ILE A 66 -1.66 11.76 -16.03
CA ILE A 66 -0.49 11.85 -16.92
C ILE A 66 -0.87 11.39 -18.33
N ARG A 67 -1.63 10.30 -18.44
CA ARG A 67 -2.08 9.81 -19.75
C ARG A 67 -2.98 10.82 -20.45
N ASN A 68 -3.85 11.48 -19.71
CA ASN A 68 -4.76 12.49 -20.26
C ASN A 68 -4.02 13.76 -20.65
N SER A 69 -2.98 14.17 -19.90
CA SER A 69 -2.18 15.35 -20.21
C SER A 69 -1.27 15.17 -21.43
N ILE A 70 -0.79 13.96 -21.71
CA ILE A 70 0.04 13.67 -22.91
C ILE A 70 -0.82 13.54 -24.19
N ARG A 71 -2.12 13.22 -24.04
CA ARG A 71 -3.04 13.05 -25.17
C ARG A 71 -3.66 14.36 -25.67
N ARG A 72 -3.62 15.41 -24.87
CA ARG A 72 -3.97 16.78 -25.26
C ARG A 72 -2.71 17.50 -25.69
#